data_AF-A0A9P7DZP3-F1
#
_entry.id   AF-A0A9P7DZP3-F1
#
_cell.length_a   1.000
_cell.length_b   1.000
_cell.length_c   1.000
_cell.angle_alpha   90.00
_cell.angle_beta   90.00
_cell.angle_gamma   90.00
#
_symmetry.space_group_name_H-M   'P 1'
#
loop_
_entity.id
_entity.type
_entity.pdbx_description
1 polymer ?
#
loop_
_entity_poly.entity_id
_entity_poly.type
_entity_poly.pdbx_seq_one_letter_code
_entity_poly.pdbx_strand_id
1 'polypeptide(L)'
;MVRGSGKFKTKRGGGRNFSKHLEIDENGTAVSLDKRWAPRNQEDEADSDEENKLEEEEEEEEEDEDEEDEEGASGSAAQPELSRAERKALKKKQADQKQPGEGDSDTDADLINPNHVEKKMNISDLGAPRELTRREREAKEKQEAKDRYWKLHLAGKTDEAKSDLARLRKIKEEREAAQAKRKAEAEAKAAEIEAKRKAAEKKRT
;
A
#
# COMPACT_ATOMS: atom_id res chain seq x y z
N MET A 1 -61.39 -1.82 -31.42
CA MET A 1 -59.92 -1.93 -31.51
C MET A 1 -59.25 -1.00 -30.51
N VAL A 2 -58.65 -1.52 -29.44
CA VAL A 2 -57.58 -0.82 -28.70
C VAL A 2 -56.44 -1.82 -28.53
N ARG A 3 -55.25 -1.37 -28.91
CA ARG A 3 -54.05 -2.15 -29.25
C ARG A 3 -53.36 -2.65 -27.98
N GLY A 4 -52.72 -3.82 -28.08
CA GLY A 4 -52.24 -4.63 -26.96
C GLY A 4 -51.31 -3.91 -25.98
N SER A 5 -51.47 -4.22 -24.70
CA SER A 5 -50.46 -3.94 -23.69
C SER A 5 -49.24 -4.81 -23.99
N GLY A 6 -48.19 -4.17 -24.52
CA GLY A 6 -46.92 -4.81 -24.80
C GLY A 6 -46.36 -5.53 -23.57
N LYS A 7 -45.64 -6.62 -23.82
CA LYS A 7 -44.93 -7.45 -22.85
C LYS A 7 -43.78 -6.67 -22.18
N PHE A 8 -44.08 -5.59 -21.46
CA PHE A 8 -43.11 -4.91 -20.64
C PHE A 8 -43.28 -5.41 -19.21
N LYS A 9 -42.37 -6.30 -18.77
CA LYS A 9 -42.22 -6.61 -17.35
C LYS A 9 -41.84 -5.30 -16.66
N THR A 10 -42.71 -4.75 -15.81
CA THR A 10 -42.30 -3.70 -14.88
C THR A 10 -41.28 -4.32 -13.94
N LYS A 11 -39.99 -4.02 -14.12
CA LYS A 11 -38.97 -4.38 -13.13
C LYS A 11 -39.26 -3.56 -11.87
N ARG A 12 -40.06 -4.11 -10.95
CA ARG A 12 -40.21 -3.54 -9.61
C ARG A 12 -38.89 -3.73 -8.88
N GLY A 13 -38.10 -2.65 -8.79
CA GLY A 13 -37.03 -2.45 -7.81
C GLY A 13 -35.96 -3.54 -7.75
N GLY A 14 -34.81 -3.29 -8.38
CA GLY A 14 -33.58 -4.01 -8.03
C GLY A 14 -33.26 -3.81 -6.54
N GLY A 15 -32.75 -4.85 -5.89
CA GLY A 15 -32.48 -4.88 -4.45
C GLY A 15 -31.68 -3.65 -4.00
N ARG A 16 -32.14 -3.02 -2.91
CA ARG A 16 -31.42 -1.91 -2.28
C ARG A 16 -30.25 -2.51 -1.51
N ASN A 17 -29.03 -2.34 -2.02
CA ASN A 17 -27.82 -2.69 -1.29
C ASN A 17 -27.58 -1.62 -0.23
N PHE A 18 -27.86 -1.93 1.04
CA PHE A 18 -27.70 -1.01 2.17
C PHE A 18 -26.28 -0.99 2.72
N SER A 19 -25.44 -1.95 2.34
CA SER A 19 -24.01 -1.95 2.64
C SER A 19 -23.24 -1.30 1.49
N LYS A 20 -22.81 -0.05 1.68
CA LYS A 20 -21.74 0.51 0.85
C LYS A 20 -20.43 -0.09 1.36
N HIS A 21 -19.68 -0.74 0.49
CA HIS A 21 -18.31 -1.17 0.81
C HIS A 21 -17.42 0.07 0.91
N LEU A 22 -17.24 0.56 2.14
CA LEU A 22 -16.40 1.70 2.47
C LEU A 22 -15.17 1.20 3.23
N GLU A 23 -13.99 1.66 2.82
CA GLU A 23 -12.73 1.46 3.55
C GLU A 23 -12.29 2.78 4.17
N ILE A 24 -11.49 2.71 5.24
CA ILE A 24 -10.97 3.88 5.94
C ILE A 24 -9.62 4.20 5.33
N ASP A 25 -9.51 5.36 4.70
CA ASP A 25 -8.24 5.86 4.16
C ASP A 25 -7.27 6.24 5.29
N GLU A 26 -6.01 6.46 4.95
CA GLU A 26 -4.94 6.88 5.87
C GLU A 26 -5.29 8.15 6.68
N ASN A 27 -6.21 8.98 6.16
CA ASN A 27 -6.74 10.18 6.80
C ASN A 27 -7.95 9.92 7.72
N GLY A 28 -8.31 8.65 7.98
CA GLY A 28 -9.45 8.27 8.81
C GLY A 28 -10.82 8.52 8.15
N THR A 29 -10.85 8.76 6.85
CA THR A 29 -12.08 9.08 6.09
C THR A 29 -12.61 7.83 5.41
N ALA A 30 -13.91 7.55 5.54
CA ALA A 30 -14.53 6.37 4.92
C ALA A 30 -14.82 6.63 3.44
N VAL A 31 -14.08 5.98 2.54
CA VAL A 31 -14.18 6.15 1.08
C VAL A 31 -14.66 4.86 0.43
N SER A 32 -15.46 4.99 -0.64
CA SER A 32 -16.01 3.84 -1.35
C SER A 32 -14.97 3.21 -2.28
N LEU A 33 -14.78 1.89 -2.15
CA LEU A 33 -13.99 1.08 -3.07
C LEU A 33 -14.59 0.98 -4.49
N ASP A 34 -15.89 1.24 -4.61
CA ASP A 34 -16.57 1.19 -5.90
C ASP A 34 -16.25 2.44 -6.72
N LYS A 35 -15.48 2.25 -7.80
CA LYS A 35 -15.05 3.29 -8.74
C LYS A 35 -16.21 4.10 -9.33
N ARG A 36 -17.43 3.57 -9.32
CA ARG A 36 -18.64 4.30 -9.75
C ARG A 36 -19.04 5.45 -8.83
N TRP A 37 -18.59 5.44 -7.58
CA TRP A 37 -18.88 6.48 -6.58
C TRP A 37 -17.62 7.25 -6.16
N ALA A 38 -16.45 6.95 -6.75
CA ALA A 38 -15.24 7.71 -6.51
C ALA A 38 -15.44 9.19 -6.90
N PRO A 39 -14.90 10.16 -6.13
CA PRO A 39 -15.04 11.57 -6.44
C PRO A 39 -14.33 11.89 -7.76
N ARG A 40 -15.08 12.41 -8.74
CA ARG A 40 -14.62 12.77 -10.09
C ARG A 40 -13.55 13.87 -10.15
N ASN A 41 -13.15 14.42 -9.01
CA ASN A 41 -12.35 15.65 -8.90
C ASN A 41 -10.85 15.39 -8.68
N GLN A 42 -10.37 14.17 -8.92
CA GLN A 42 -8.98 13.76 -8.67
C GLN A 42 -8.21 13.37 -9.95
N GLU A 43 -8.82 13.57 -11.13
CA GLU A 43 -8.18 13.26 -12.43
C GLU A 43 -7.53 14.49 -13.11
N ASP A 44 -7.66 15.70 -12.55
CA ASP A 44 -7.22 16.94 -13.23
C ASP A 44 -5.86 17.53 -12.75
N GLU A 45 -5.10 16.87 -11.85
CA GLU A 45 -3.82 17.43 -11.32
C GLU A 45 -2.61 16.46 -11.42
N ALA A 46 -2.65 15.45 -12.29
CA ALA A 46 -1.53 14.54 -12.53
C ALA A 46 -1.14 14.43 -14.02
N ASP A 47 -1.08 15.57 -14.72
CA ASP A 47 -0.54 15.68 -16.07
C ASP A 47 0.66 16.65 -16.05
N SER A 48 1.80 16.18 -15.58
CA SER A 48 3.14 16.69 -15.94
C SER A 48 4.19 15.87 -15.19
N ASP A 49 5.14 15.34 -15.96
CA ASP A 49 6.42 14.73 -15.51
C ASP A 49 6.45 13.20 -15.36
N GLU A 50 6.19 12.47 -16.45
CA GLU A 50 6.71 11.10 -16.61
C GLU A 50 7.15 10.83 -18.07
N GLU A 51 7.99 11.72 -18.62
CA GLU A 51 8.88 11.38 -19.73
C GLU A 51 10.28 11.20 -19.14
N ASN A 52 10.69 9.95 -18.90
CA ASN A 52 12.08 9.45 -19.02
C ASN A 52 12.31 8.20 -18.15
N LYS A 53 11.79 7.02 -18.54
CA LYS A 53 12.38 5.74 -18.14
C LYS A 53 11.87 4.50 -18.91
N LEU A 54 11.95 4.53 -20.23
CA LEU A 54 11.70 3.35 -21.07
C LEU A 54 12.77 3.26 -22.15
N GLU A 55 13.97 2.87 -21.76
CA GLU A 55 15.02 2.34 -22.64
C GLU A 55 16.00 1.53 -21.78
N GLU A 56 16.41 0.37 -22.30
CA GLU A 56 17.25 -0.70 -21.74
C GLU A 56 16.46 -1.75 -20.91
N GLU A 57 16.40 -3.05 -21.22
CA GLU A 57 17.02 -4.01 -22.18
C GLU A 57 16.14 -5.29 -21.96
N GLU A 58 15.39 -5.82 -22.93
CA GLU A 58 15.82 -6.85 -23.90
C GLU A 58 16.70 -7.95 -23.30
N GLU A 59 16.11 -9.11 -22.98
CA GLU A 59 16.66 -10.49 -23.08
C GLU A 59 15.88 -11.46 -22.18
N GLU A 60 15.03 -12.29 -22.76
CA GLU A 60 15.22 -13.76 -22.78
C GLU A 60 14.07 -14.40 -23.58
N GLU A 61 14.48 -15.07 -24.65
CA GLU A 61 13.66 -15.69 -25.69
C GLU A 61 12.93 -16.93 -25.19
N GLU A 62 11.77 -17.14 -25.84
CA GLU A 62 10.94 -18.33 -25.81
C GLU A 62 11.70 -19.57 -26.33
N GLU A 63 11.70 -20.64 -25.54
CA GLU A 63 11.90 -21.99 -26.06
C GLU A 63 11.07 -22.96 -25.19
N ASP A 64 9.86 -23.28 -25.62
CA ASP A 64 9.25 -24.55 -25.23
C ASP A 64 8.42 -25.11 -26.39
N GLU A 65 9.01 -26.18 -26.90
CA GLU A 65 8.72 -26.99 -28.07
C GLU A 65 7.28 -27.54 -28.05
N ASP A 66 6.60 -27.43 -29.21
CA ASP A 66 5.37 -28.17 -29.51
C ASP A 66 5.65 -29.68 -29.43
N GLU A 67 5.05 -30.37 -28.45
CA GLU A 67 4.78 -31.80 -28.56
C GLU A 67 3.27 -32.03 -28.66
N GLU A 68 2.86 -32.35 -29.89
CA GLU A 68 1.62 -33.05 -30.19
C GLU A 68 1.60 -34.38 -29.42
N ASP A 69 0.56 -34.57 -28.58
CA ASP A 69 0.10 -35.92 -28.33
C ASP A 69 -1.42 -35.95 -28.39
N GLU A 70 -1.89 -36.72 -29.36
CA GLU A 70 -3.27 -36.93 -29.72
C GLU A 70 -3.91 -38.01 -28.84
N GLU A 71 -5.23 -38.01 -28.84
CA GLU A 71 -6.12 -39.13 -28.51
C GLU A 71 -6.47 -39.45 -27.04
N GLY A 72 -7.75 -39.17 -26.73
CA GLY A 72 -8.65 -40.24 -26.31
C GLY A 72 -9.03 -40.34 -24.83
N ALA A 73 -10.10 -39.65 -24.43
CA ALA A 73 -11.02 -40.16 -23.39
C ALA A 73 -12.40 -39.49 -23.46
N SER A 74 -13.27 -40.10 -24.26
CA SER A 74 -14.72 -40.04 -24.15
C SER A 74 -15.17 -40.36 -22.72
N GLY A 75 -16.04 -39.52 -22.13
CA GLY A 75 -16.64 -39.80 -20.82
C GLY A 75 -17.50 -38.66 -20.27
N SER A 76 -18.81 -38.77 -20.50
CA SER A 76 -19.91 -37.93 -20.02
C SER A 76 -19.85 -37.47 -18.55
N ALA A 77 -20.15 -36.19 -18.29
CA ALA A 77 -21.20 -35.76 -17.34
C ALA A 77 -21.27 -34.23 -17.28
N ALA A 78 -22.49 -33.70 -17.24
CA ALA A 78 -22.81 -32.28 -17.17
C ALA A 78 -22.04 -31.54 -16.06
N GLN A 79 -21.19 -30.59 -16.48
CA GLN A 79 -20.61 -29.53 -15.67
C GLN A 79 -20.59 -28.25 -16.52
N PRO A 80 -20.71 -27.06 -15.92
CA PRO A 80 -20.72 -25.81 -16.67
C PRO A 80 -19.46 -25.71 -17.54
N GLU A 81 -19.58 -25.16 -18.75
CA GLU A 81 -18.48 -24.97 -19.68
C GLU A 81 -17.47 -23.97 -19.13
N LEU A 82 -16.62 -24.45 -18.23
CA LEU A 82 -15.44 -23.74 -17.75
C LEU A 82 -14.41 -23.76 -18.86
N SER A 83 -13.84 -22.59 -19.10
CA SER A 83 -12.78 -22.41 -20.10
C SER A 83 -11.58 -23.32 -19.79
N ARG A 84 -10.81 -23.67 -20.82
CA ARG A 84 -9.60 -24.51 -20.68
C ARG A 84 -8.62 -23.92 -19.64
N ALA A 85 -8.60 -22.59 -19.49
CA ALA A 85 -7.83 -21.87 -18.49
C ALA A 85 -8.32 -22.10 -17.06
N GLU A 86 -9.64 -22.09 -16.83
CA GLU A 86 -10.22 -22.33 -15.50
C GLU A 86 -10.04 -23.78 -15.06
N ARG A 87 -10.12 -24.75 -15.98
CA ARG A 87 -9.78 -26.15 -15.68
C ARG A 87 -8.32 -26.33 -15.29
N LYS A 88 -7.39 -25.68 -16.01
CA LYS A 88 -5.96 -25.69 -15.65
C LYS A 88 -5.72 -25.03 -14.29
N ALA A 89 -6.38 -23.90 -14.00
CA ALA A 89 -6.26 -23.21 -12.72
C ALA A 89 -6.81 -24.03 -11.54
N LEU A 90 -7.94 -24.72 -11.72
CA LEU A 90 -8.48 -25.62 -10.70
C LEU A 90 -7.58 -26.84 -10.47
N LYS A 91 -7.01 -27.42 -11.53
CA LYS A 91 -6.07 -28.53 -11.42
C LYS A 91 -4.77 -28.09 -10.72
N LYS A 92 -4.27 -26.89 -11.00
CA LYS A 92 -3.09 -26.31 -10.32
C LYS A 92 -3.36 -26.08 -8.84
N LYS A 93 -4.47 -25.44 -8.49
CA LYS A 93 -4.88 -25.24 -7.08
C LYS A 93 -5.06 -26.56 -6.32
N GLN A 94 -5.56 -27.59 -6.99
CA GLN A 94 -5.74 -28.91 -6.38
C GLN A 94 -4.42 -29.69 -6.26
N ALA A 95 -3.44 -29.43 -7.14
CA ALA A 95 -2.08 -29.97 -7.04
C ALA A 95 -1.29 -29.31 -5.91
N ASP A 96 -1.42 -27.98 -5.75
CA ASP A 96 -0.80 -27.23 -4.65
C ASP A 96 -1.34 -27.68 -3.28
N GLN A 97 -2.63 -28.04 -3.19
CA GLN A 97 -3.21 -28.64 -1.97
C GLN A 97 -2.80 -30.11 -1.72
N LYS A 98 -2.30 -30.82 -2.73
CA LYS A 98 -1.93 -32.25 -2.63
C LYS A 98 -0.42 -32.48 -2.61
N GLN A 99 0.41 -31.44 -2.59
CA GLN A 99 1.84 -31.62 -2.39
C GLN A 99 2.09 -32.24 -1.00
N PRO A 100 2.78 -33.38 -0.91
CA PRO A 100 3.22 -33.92 0.36
C PRO A 100 4.46 -33.14 0.81
N GLY A 101 4.27 -32.20 1.74
CA GLY A 101 5.27 -31.74 2.70
C GLY A 101 6.51 -31.06 2.13
N GLU A 102 6.37 -29.79 1.74
CA GLU A 102 7.45 -28.81 1.89
C GLU A 102 7.04 -27.92 3.07
N GLY A 103 7.89 -27.90 4.11
CA GLY A 103 7.56 -27.43 5.45
C GLY A 103 7.01 -26.00 5.48
N ASP A 104 5.68 -25.94 5.60
CA ASP A 104 4.94 -24.83 6.17
C ASP A 104 5.55 -24.52 7.54
N SER A 105 6.17 -23.36 7.66
CA SER A 105 6.77 -22.85 8.90
C SER A 105 5.71 -22.46 9.94
N ASP A 106 4.46 -22.90 9.77
CA ASP A 106 3.35 -22.77 10.69
C ASP A 106 2.80 -24.15 11.11
N THR A 107 3.67 -25.18 11.19
CA THR A 107 3.34 -26.39 11.95
C THR A 107 3.09 -25.99 13.41
N ASP A 108 1.83 -25.94 13.82
CA ASP A 108 1.40 -25.84 15.21
C ASP A 108 2.35 -26.66 16.10
N ALA A 109 2.94 -26.01 17.11
CA ALA A 109 3.89 -26.66 18.02
C ALA A 109 3.30 -27.92 18.69
N ASP A 110 1.97 -28.02 18.71
CA ASP A 110 1.20 -29.13 19.26
C ASP A 110 1.09 -30.36 18.32
N LEU A 111 1.45 -30.23 17.03
CA LEU A 111 1.43 -31.32 16.04
C LEU A 111 2.81 -31.95 15.77
N ILE A 112 3.86 -31.42 16.38
CA ILE A 112 5.23 -31.93 16.21
C ILE A 112 5.39 -33.21 17.03
N ASN A 113 5.73 -34.32 16.36
CA ASN A 113 5.98 -35.58 17.04
C ASN A 113 7.22 -35.44 17.97
N PRO A 114 7.09 -35.61 19.29
CA PRO A 114 8.19 -35.42 20.24
C PRO A 114 9.34 -36.43 20.09
N ASN A 115 9.14 -37.52 19.34
CA ASN A 115 10.19 -38.48 19.00
C ASN A 115 10.87 -38.20 17.65
N HIS A 116 10.48 -37.14 16.93
CA HIS A 116 11.14 -36.75 15.69
C HIS A 116 12.42 -35.98 16.00
N VAL A 117 13.57 -36.59 15.71
CA VAL A 117 14.89 -35.98 15.91
C VAL A 117 15.49 -35.68 14.55
N GLU A 118 15.40 -34.42 14.10
CA GLU A 118 15.89 -33.99 12.79
C GLU A 118 17.42 -34.08 12.66
N LYS A 119 18.16 -33.80 13.75
CA LYS A 119 19.63 -33.83 13.79
C LYS A 119 20.13 -34.33 15.15
N LYS A 120 21.05 -35.29 15.13
CA LYS A 120 21.71 -35.82 16.34
C LYS A 120 22.92 -34.94 16.68
N MET A 121 22.84 -34.18 17.77
CA MET A 121 23.94 -33.34 18.27
C MET A 121 24.90 -34.16 19.14
N ASN A 122 26.21 -33.89 19.04
CA ASN A 122 27.21 -34.53 19.91
C ASN A 122 27.37 -33.75 21.22
N ILE A 123 27.85 -34.41 22.28
CA ILE A 123 28.06 -33.83 23.62
C ILE A 123 29.00 -32.59 23.57
N SER A 124 29.93 -32.58 22.62
CA SER A 124 30.85 -31.47 22.34
C SER A 124 30.14 -30.22 21.80
N ASP A 125 29.01 -30.39 21.09
CA ASP A 125 28.27 -29.30 20.44
C ASP A 125 27.28 -28.59 21.37
N LEU A 126 27.09 -29.11 22.59
CA LEU A 126 26.17 -28.56 23.58
C LEU A 126 26.76 -27.36 24.35
N GLY A 127 28.08 -27.16 24.28
CA GLY A 127 28.79 -26.10 25.00
C GLY A 127 29.33 -24.96 24.14
N ALA A 128 29.30 -25.08 22.81
CA ALA A 128 29.81 -24.05 21.90
C ALA A 128 28.69 -23.12 21.43
N PRO A 129 28.92 -21.78 21.37
CA PRO A 129 27.96 -20.88 20.76
C PRO A 129 27.78 -21.29 19.29
N ARG A 130 26.53 -21.60 18.90
CA ARG A 130 26.22 -21.95 17.52
C ARG A 130 26.61 -20.78 16.63
N GLU A 131 27.59 -21.01 15.75
CA GLU A 131 27.90 -20.05 14.71
C GLU A 131 26.67 -19.91 13.83
N LEU A 132 26.19 -18.67 13.69
CA LEU A 132 25.03 -18.38 12.86
C LEU A 132 25.27 -18.93 11.46
N THR A 133 24.26 -19.59 10.91
CA THR A 133 24.34 -20.06 9.52
C THR A 133 24.55 -18.86 8.61
N ARG A 134 25.14 -19.04 7.42
CA ARG A 134 25.37 -17.95 6.45
C ARG A 134 24.11 -17.11 6.23
N ARG A 135 22.96 -17.79 6.09
CA ARG A 135 21.64 -17.19 5.95
C ARG A 135 21.24 -16.35 7.18
N GLU A 136 21.53 -16.82 8.39
CA GLU A 136 21.26 -16.08 9.62
C GLU A 136 22.17 -14.86 9.79
N ARG A 137 23.44 -14.92 9.35
CA ARG A 137 24.34 -13.76 9.37
C ARG A 137 23.86 -12.67 8.43
N GLU A 138 23.58 -13.02 7.18
CA GLU A 138 23.06 -12.08 6.18
C GLU A 138 21.70 -11.49 6.62
N ALA A 139 20.83 -12.28 7.26
CA ALA A 139 19.58 -11.79 7.84
C ALA A 139 19.80 -10.78 8.97
N LYS A 140 20.75 -11.03 9.89
CA LYS A 140 21.10 -10.08 10.96
C LYS A 140 21.73 -8.82 10.41
N GLU A 141 22.65 -8.92 9.46
CA GLU A 141 23.26 -7.75 8.81
C GLU A 141 22.22 -6.90 8.08
N LYS A 142 21.25 -7.54 7.41
CA LYS A 142 20.12 -6.84 6.78
C LYS A 142 19.22 -6.14 7.81
N GLN A 143 18.98 -6.76 8.96
CA GLN A 143 18.25 -6.13 10.07
C GLN A 143 19.04 -4.94 10.63
N GLU A 144 20.32 -5.12 10.93
CA GLU A 144 21.18 -4.05 11.42
C GLU A 144 21.30 -2.88 10.43
N ALA A 145 21.38 -3.16 9.12
CA ALA A 145 21.43 -2.12 8.09
C ALA A 145 20.14 -1.31 8.06
N LYS A 146 18.99 -1.97 8.17
CA LYS A 146 17.69 -1.31 8.33
C LYS A 146 17.68 -0.46 9.60
N ASP A 147 18.04 -1.02 10.74
CA ASP A 147 18.02 -0.30 12.02
C ASP A 147 18.95 0.91 12.01
N ARG A 148 20.12 0.79 11.37
CA ARG A 148 21.04 1.92 11.15
C ARG A 148 20.41 2.98 10.25
N TYR A 149 19.75 2.59 9.16
CA TYR A 149 19.01 3.51 8.29
C TYR A 149 17.92 4.24 9.07
N TRP A 150 17.06 3.51 9.78
CA TRP A 150 16.00 4.06 10.62
C TRP A 150 16.56 5.01 11.68
N LYS A 151 17.65 4.63 12.35
CA LYS A 151 18.33 5.47 13.34
C LYS A 151 18.86 6.77 12.72
N LEU A 152 19.46 6.71 11.52
CA LEU A 152 19.93 7.89 10.80
C LEU A 152 18.79 8.76 10.30
N HIS A 153 17.69 8.14 9.86
CA HIS A 153 16.49 8.83 9.40
C HIS A 153 15.83 9.59 10.55
N LEU A 154 15.63 8.95 11.70
CA LEU A 154 15.14 9.58 12.92
C LEU A 154 16.06 10.70 13.41
N ALA A 155 17.38 10.54 13.23
CA ALA A 155 18.35 11.60 13.53
C ALA A 155 18.35 12.76 12.50
N GLY A 156 17.56 12.69 11.44
CA GLY A 156 17.49 13.71 10.39
C GLY A 156 18.71 13.73 9.46
N LYS A 157 19.48 12.64 9.40
CA LYS A 157 20.75 12.57 8.65
C LYS A 157 20.62 11.96 7.26
N THR A 158 19.53 11.25 6.98
CA THR A 158 19.20 10.79 5.63
C THR A 158 18.78 11.98 4.78
N ASP A 159 18.97 11.89 3.47
CA ASP A 159 18.67 13.01 2.57
C ASP A 159 17.18 13.30 2.49
N GLU A 160 16.35 12.25 2.59
CA GLU A 160 14.90 12.36 2.78
C GLU A 160 14.54 13.21 4.00
N ALA A 161 15.06 12.86 5.18
CA ALA A 161 14.75 13.56 6.43
C ALA A 161 15.31 14.99 6.43
N LYS A 162 16.49 15.22 5.84
CA LYS A 162 17.02 16.59 5.64
C LYS A 162 16.09 17.43 4.76
N SER A 163 15.55 16.84 3.69
CA SER A 163 14.63 17.54 2.79
C SER A 163 13.35 17.93 3.51
N ASP A 164 12.79 17.03 4.32
CA ASP A 164 11.59 17.30 5.10
C ASP A 164 11.83 18.38 6.17
N LEU A 165 12.94 18.28 6.91
CA LEU A 165 13.34 19.33 7.86
C LEU A 165 13.57 20.68 7.17
N ALA A 166 14.12 20.69 5.95
CA ALA A 166 14.28 21.93 5.18
C ALA A 166 12.94 22.52 4.76
N ARG A 167 11.97 21.70 4.33
CA ARG A 167 10.59 22.14 4.05
C ARG A 167 9.94 22.73 5.31
N LEU A 168 10.04 22.04 6.44
CA LEU A 168 9.51 22.52 7.72
C LEU A 168 10.16 23.81 8.19
N ARG A 169 11.47 24.01 7.97
CA ARG A 169 12.16 25.27 8.26
C ARG A 169 11.61 26.43 7.44
N LYS A 170 11.42 26.26 6.14
CA LYS A 170 10.80 27.29 5.28
C LYS A 170 9.41 27.68 5.78
N ILE A 171 8.57 26.71 6.14
CA ILE A 171 7.23 26.99 6.67
C ILE A 171 7.30 27.73 8.01
N LYS A 172 8.25 27.37 8.89
CA LYS A 172 8.46 28.11 10.14
C LYS A 172 8.89 29.55 9.88
N GLU A 173 9.86 29.76 9.00
CA GLU A 173 10.33 31.09 8.60
C GLU A 173 9.20 31.94 7.99
N GLU A 174 8.39 31.37 7.11
CA GLU A 174 7.22 32.05 6.52
C GLU A 174 6.18 32.41 7.58
N ARG A 175 5.90 31.51 8.53
CA ARG A 175 4.97 31.78 9.63
C ARG A 175 5.51 32.86 10.56
N GLU A 176 6.78 32.81 10.91
CA GLU A 176 7.43 33.81 11.76
C GLU A 176 7.47 35.17 11.06
N ALA A 177 7.81 35.22 9.77
CA ALA A 177 7.78 36.44 8.98
C ALA A 177 6.36 37.01 8.85
N ALA A 178 5.34 36.16 8.64
CA ALA A 178 3.94 36.59 8.59
C ALA A 178 3.46 37.10 9.96
N GLN A 179 3.85 36.45 11.06
CA GLN A 179 3.54 36.92 12.41
C GLN A 179 4.25 38.24 12.73
N ALA A 180 5.52 38.39 12.34
CA ALA A 180 6.28 39.63 12.51
C ALA A 180 5.65 40.77 11.70
N LYS A 181 5.26 40.54 10.43
CA LYS A 181 4.52 41.51 9.62
C LYS A 181 3.20 41.93 10.28
N ARG A 182 2.41 40.95 10.75
CA ARG A 182 1.15 41.23 11.47
C ARG A 182 1.37 42.03 12.75
N LYS A 183 2.41 41.72 13.53
CA LYS A 183 2.76 42.47 14.75
C LYS A 183 3.20 43.90 14.41
N ALA A 184 4.08 44.08 13.43
CA ALA A 184 4.53 45.39 12.99
C ALA A 184 3.38 46.27 12.46
N GLU A 185 2.47 45.70 11.67
CA GLU A 185 1.28 46.41 11.20
C GLU A 185 0.33 46.78 12.35
N ALA A 186 0.16 45.90 13.33
CA ALA A 186 -0.66 46.17 14.51
C ALA A 186 -0.06 47.28 15.39
N GLU A 187 1.26 47.26 15.61
CA GLU A 187 1.99 48.29 16.35
C GLU A 187 1.97 49.64 15.62
N ALA A 188 2.15 49.66 14.30
CA ALA A 188 2.06 50.88 13.50
C ALA A 188 0.64 51.50 13.56
N LYS A 189 -0.40 50.67 13.44
CA LYS A 189 -1.80 51.11 13.60
C LYS A 189 -2.07 51.61 15.02
N ALA A 190 -1.57 50.93 16.04
CA ALA A 190 -1.72 51.36 17.43
C ALA A 190 -1.04 52.71 17.69
N ALA A 191 0.19 52.90 17.18
CA ALA A 191 0.93 54.14 17.28
C ALA A 191 0.24 55.29 16.53
N GLU A 192 -0.34 55.02 15.35
CA GLU A 192 -1.12 56.03 14.61
C GLU A 192 -2.39 56.44 15.38
N ILE A 193 -3.11 55.48 15.96
CA ILE A 193 -4.29 55.75 16.79
C ILE A 193 -3.90 56.56 18.03
N GLU A 194 -2.80 56.21 18.70
CA GLU A 194 -2.30 56.93 19.87
C GLU A 194 -1.85 58.36 19.49
N ALA A 195 -1.15 58.52 18.38
CA ALA A 195 -0.75 59.83 17.86
C ALA A 195 -1.98 60.70 17.52
N LYS A 196 -3.00 60.12 16.88
CA LYS A 196 -4.28 60.80 16.61
C LYS A 196 -5.01 61.19 17.90
N ARG A 197 -5.02 60.31 18.92
CA ARG A 197 -5.61 60.61 20.25
C ARG A 197 -4.87 61.76 20.93
N LYS A 198 -3.53 61.72 21.00
CA LYS A 198 -2.71 62.79 21.58
C LYS A 198 -2.88 64.12 20.84
N ALA A 199 -2.98 64.10 19.51
CA ALA A 199 -3.24 65.30 18.71
C ALA A 199 -4.65 65.87 18.96
N ALA A 200 -5.66 65.01 19.13
CA ALA A 200 -7.01 65.43 19.47
C ALA A 200 -7.10 66.04 20.87
N GLU A 201 -6.39 65.47 21.86
CA GLU A 201 -6.31 66.02 23.21
C GLU A 201 -5.66 67.41 23.23
N LYS A 202 -4.54 67.60 22.54
CA LYS A 202 -3.87 68.91 22.40
C LYS A 202 -4.71 69.98 21.71
N LYS A 203 -5.66 69.60 20.84
CA LYS A 203 -6.59 70.55 20.20
C LYS A 203 -7.76 70.94 21.10
N ARG A 204 -8.03 70.19 22.16
CA ARG A 204 -9.14 70.43 23.12
C ARG A 204 -8.71 71.29 24.31
N THR A 205 -7.40 71.40 24.56
CA THR A 205 -6.78 72.32 25.53
C THR A 205 -6.49 73.66 24.88
#